data_AF-A0A926C1F6-F1
#
_entry.id   AF-A0A926C1F6-F1
#
_cell.length_a   1.000
_cell.length_b   1.000
_cell.length_c   1.000
_cell.angle_alpha   90.00
_cell.angle_beta   90.00
_cell.angle_gamma   90.00
#
_symmetry.space_group_name_H-M   'P 1'
#
loop_
_entity.id
_entity.type
_entity.pdbx_description
1 polymer ?
#
loop_
_entity_poly.entity_id
_entity_poly.type
_entity_poly.pdbx_seq_one_letter_code
_entity_poly.pdbx_strand_id
1 'polypeptide(L)'
;MPESPMLNPPNIVLGCATVTTALIAGLLYAYSCSVNPGLNRLSDASYLAAMQSINREIQNPVFFLSFLGALVLLPLSTWMLHSQ
;
A
#
# COMPACT_ATOMS: atom_id res chain seq x y z
N MET A 1 25.45 16.23 20.07
CA MET A 1 24.38 16.93 19.32
C MET A 1 23.58 15.86 18.61
N PRO A 2 22.25 15.81 18.72
CA PRO A 2 21.47 14.90 17.88
C PRO A 2 21.63 15.38 16.44
N GLU A 3 22.17 14.53 15.58
CA GLU A 3 22.29 14.84 14.15
C GLU A 3 20.88 15.11 13.62
N SER A 4 20.66 16.31 13.08
CA SER A 4 19.43 16.61 12.33
C SER A 4 19.19 15.47 11.34
N PRO A 5 17.95 14.95 11.18
CA PRO A 5 17.70 13.89 10.22
C PRO A 5 18.21 14.37 8.86
N MET A 6 19.34 13.83 8.44
CA MET A 6 19.92 14.19 7.16
C MET A 6 18.92 13.71 6.12
N LEU A 7 18.26 14.66 5.46
CA LEU A 7 17.54 14.41 4.22
C LEU A 7 18.57 13.96 3.19
N ASN A 8 18.94 12.69 3.24
CA ASN A 8 19.79 12.03 2.29
C ASN A 8 18.91 11.14 1.39
N PRO A 9 19.36 10.83 0.15
CA PRO A 9 18.56 10.04 -0.77
C PRO A 9 18.07 8.69 -0.21
N PRO A 10 18.88 7.91 0.54
CA PRO A 10 18.44 6.65 1.16
C PRO A 10 17.26 6.82 2.13
N ASN A 11 17.29 7.82 3.02
CA ASN A 11 16.22 8.05 3.99
C ASN A 11 14.91 8.48 3.30
N ILE A 12 15.01 9.25 2.21
CA ILE A 12 13.84 9.64 1.41
C ILE A 12 13.20 8.41 0.76
N VAL A 13 14.00 7.56 0.12
CA VAL A 13 13.51 6.33 -0.53
C VAL A 13 12.89 5.38 0.49
N LEU A 14 13.52 5.22 1.66
CA LEU A 14 12.97 4.44 2.77
C LEU A 14 11.63 4.99 3.27
N GLY A 15 11.51 6.31 3.40
CA GLY A 15 10.25 6.97 3.75
C GLY A 15 9.14 6.69 2.73
N CYS A 16 9.43 6.82 1.43
CA CYS A 16 8.49 6.49 0.37
C CYS A 16 8.12 5.00 0.34
N ALA A 17 9.09 4.10 0.54
CA ALA A 17 8.85 2.67 0.64
C ALA A 17 7.93 2.34 1.82
N THR A 18 8.13 2.99 2.95
CA THR A 18 7.31 2.82 4.16
C THR A 18 5.86 3.27 3.90
N VAL A 19 5.67 4.46 3.32
CA VAL A 19 4.33 5.00 3.04
C VAL A 19 3.57 4.11 2.05
N THR A 20 4.19 3.74 0.93
CA THR A 20 3.56 2.90 -0.09
C THR A 20 3.19 1.52 0.47
N THR A 21 4.07 0.92 1.27
CA THR A 21 3.79 -0.35 1.97
C THR A 21 2.65 -0.21 2.98
N ALA A 22 2.65 0.86 3.78
CA ALA A 22 1.60 1.12 4.78
C ALA A 22 0.22 1.33 4.12
N LEU A 23 0.16 1.97 2.95
CA LEU A 23 -1.09 2.13 2.19
C LEU A 23 -1.66 0.77 1.75
N ILE A 24 -0.81 -0.12 1.23
CA ILE A 24 -1.25 -1.48 0.85
C ILE A 24 -1.63 -2.31 2.08
N ALA A 25 -0.83 -2.27 3.15
CA ALA A 25 -1.13 -2.97 4.39
C ALA A 25 -2.45 -2.47 5.00
N GLY A 26 -2.70 -1.15 5.00
CA GLY A 26 -3.94 -0.54 5.47
C GLY A 26 -5.15 -0.95 4.65
N LEU A 27 -5.03 -1.00 3.32
CA LEU A 27 -6.09 -1.50 2.45
C LEU A 27 -6.45 -2.95 2.78
N LEU A 28 -5.45 -3.83 2.88
CA LEU A 28 -5.66 -5.25 3.19
C LEU A 28 -6.23 -5.46 4.60
N TYR A 29 -5.76 -4.67 5.57
CA TYR A 29 -6.27 -4.66 6.92
C TYR A 29 -7.74 -4.26 6.95
N ALA A 30 -8.11 -3.14 6.31
CA ALA A 30 -9.49 -2.67 6.21
C ALA A 30 -10.40 -3.72 5.57
N TYR A 31 -9.93 -4.39 4.51
CA TYR A 31 -10.65 -5.48 3.87
C TYR A 31 -10.91 -6.64 4.81
N SER A 32 -9.89 -7.04 5.57
CA SER A 32 -9.96 -8.18 6.48
C SER A 32 -10.85 -7.90 7.70
N CYS A 33 -10.73 -6.72 8.30
CA CYS A 33 -11.37 -6.41 9.58
C CYS A 33 -12.79 -5.83 9.46
N SER A 34 -13.14 -5.21 8.33
CA SER A 34 -14.42 -4.49 8.19
C SER A 34 -15.13 -4.73 6.86
N VAL A 35 -14.47 -4.58 5.71
CA VAL A 35 -15.15 -4.64 4.40
C VAL A 35 -15.68 -6.04 4.13
N ASN A 36 -14.86 -7.08 4.20
CA ASN A 36 -15.30 -8.45 3.95
C ASN A 36 -16.35 -8.94 4.97
N PRO A 37 -16.19 -8.73 6.29
CA PRO A 37 -17.24 -9.02 7.26
C PRO A 37 -18.57 -8.29 6.98
N GLY A 38 -18.51 -7.04 6.50
CA GLY A 38 -19.70 -6.28 6.09
C GLY A 38 -20.36 -6.83 4.84
N LEU A 39 -19.56 -7.09 3.80
CA LEU A 39 -20.04 -7.66 2.54
C LEU A 39 -20.61 -9.07 2.69
N ASN A 40 -20.11 -9.87 3.65
CA ASN A 40 -20.64 -11.19 3.98
C ASN A 40 -22.07 -11.18 4.56
N ARG A 41 -22.58 -9.99 4.95
CA ARG A 41 -23.97 -9.82 5.42
C ARG A 41 -24.95 -9.54 4.28
N LEU A 42 -24.45 -9.33 3.07
CA LEU A 42 -25.28 -9.10 1.88
C LEU A 42 -25.69 -10.43 1.25
N SER A 43 -26.73 -10.40 0.40
CA SER A 43 -27.02 -11.53 -0.48
C SER A 43 -25.89 -11.75 -1.48
N ASP A 44 -25.72 -12.99 -1.96
CA ASP A 44 -24.67 -13.36 -2.93
C ASP A 44 -24.63 -12.44 -4.16
N ALA A 45 -25.81 -12.07 -4.69
CA ALA A 45 -25.91 -11.16 -5.84
C ALA A 45 -25.38 -9.75 -5.52
N SER A 46 -25.72 -9.22 -4.34
CA SER A 46 -25.26 -7.90 -3.90
C SER A 46 -23.76 -7.90 -3.55
N TYR A 47 -23.27 -8.97 -2.90
CA TYR A 47 -21.85 -9.19 -2.67
C TYR A 47 -21.06 -9.18 -3.98
N LEU A 48 -21.50 -9.97 -4.97
CA LEU A 48 -20.83 -10.10 -6.25
C LEU A 48 -20.81 -8.76 -7.00
N ALA A 49 -21.95 -8.06 -7.06
CA ALA A 49 -22.04 -6.75 -7.69
C ALA A 49 -21.09 -5.73 -7.03
N ALA A 50 -21.04 -5.71 -5.68
CA ALA A 50 -20.15 -4.82 -4.94
C ALA A 50 -18.67 -5.15 -5.23
N MET A 51 -18.25 -6.41 -5.14
CA MET A 51 -16.87 -6.81 -5.40
C MET A 51 -16.45 -6.55 -6.84
N GLN A 52 -17.32 -6.79 -7.82
CA GLN A 52 -17.03 -6.48 -9.23
C GLN A 52 -16.86 -4.98 -9.46
N SER A 53 -17.67 -4.14 -8.79
CA SER A 53 -17.53 -2.69 -8.84
C SER A 53 -16.18 -2.27 -8.24
N ILE A 54 -15.85 -2.74 -7.03
CA ILE A 54 -14.60 -2.35 -6.38
C ILE A 54 -13.37 -2.85 -7.17
N ASN A 55 -13.40 -4.07 -7.70
CA ASN A 55 -12.30 -4.62 -8.51
C ASN A 55 -12.09 -3.86 -9.84
N ARG A 56 -13.11 -3.16 -10.33
CA ARG A 56 -13.00 -2.27 -11.49
C ARG A 56 -12.36 -0.95 -11.09
N GLU A 57 -12.85 -0.34 -10.01
CA GLU A 57 -12.39 0.97 -9.54
C GLU A 57 -10.98 0.94 -8.93
N ILE A 58 -10.55 -0.19 -8.37
CA ILE A 58 -9.20 -0.32 -7.80
C ILE A 58 -8.11 -0.25 -8.88
N GLN A 59 -8.43 -0.49 -10.14
CA GLN A 59 -7.51 -0.37 -11.28
C GLN A 59 -7.30 1.10 -11.68
N ASN A 60 -6.88 1.92 -10.72
CA ASN A 60 -6.63 3.34 -10.91
C ASN A 60 -5.17 3.70 -10.62
N PRO A 61 -4.65 4.81 -11.19
CA PRO A 61 -3.25 5.19 -11.03
C PRO A 61 -2.78 5.38 -9.58
N VAL A 62 -3.66 5.80 -8.67
CA VAL A 62 -3.30 6.03 -7.25
C VAL A 62 -3.02 4.71 -6.53
N PHE A 63 -3.88 3.71 -6.76
CA PHE A 63 -3.64 2.36 -6.25
C PHE A 63 -2.37 1.76 -6.87
N PHE A 64 -2.20 1.85 -8.19
CA PHE A 64 -1.00 1.35 -8.87
C PHE A 64 0.29 2.01 -8.36
N LEU A 65 0.27 3.32 -8.07
CA LEU A 65 1.42 4.03 -7.49
C LEU A 65 1.80 3.45 -6.13
N SER A 66 0.81 3.13 -5.28
CA SER A 66 1.06 2.55 -3.96
C SER A 66 1.52 1.09 -4.07
N PHE A 67 0.86 0.31 -4.94
CA PHE A 67 1.09 -1.11 -5.11
C PHE A 67 2.44 -1.40 -5.77
N LEU A 68 2.69 -0.82 -6.95
CA LEU A 68 3.97 -0.95 -7.64
C LEU A 68 5.08 -0.14 -6.95
N GLY A 69 4.74 0.97 -6.31
CA GLY A 69 5.68 1.75 -5.53
C GLY A 69 6.27 0.92 -4.39
N ALA A 70 5.45 0.22 -3.62
CA ALA A 70 5.95 -0.69 -2.58
C ALA A 70 6.85 -1.79 -3.16
N LEU A 71 6.46 -2.39 -4.30
CA LEU A 71 7.21 -3.44 -4.99
C LEU A 71 8.62 -2.98 -5.42
N VAL A 72 8.76 -1.74 -5.88
CA VAL A 72 10.04 -1.22 -6.41
C VAL A 72 10.86 -0.53 -5.32
N LEU A 73 10.23 0.29 -4.47
CA LEU A 73 10.93 1.13 -3.49
C LEU A 73 11.54 0.31 -2.35
N LEU A 74 10.91 -0.80 -1.94
CA LEU A 74 11.45 -1.64 -0.86
C LEU A 74 12.81 -2.29 -1.22
N PRO A 75 12.95 -2.99 -2.36
CA PRO A 75 14.26 -3.49 -2.81
C PRO A 75 15.27 -2.37 -3.03
N LEU A 76 14.84 -1.26 -3.66
CA LEU A 76 15.72 -0.12 -3.90
C LEU A 76 16.25 0.48 -2.60
N SER A 77 15.38 0.70 -1.61
CA SER A 77 15.75 1.19 -0.29
C SER A 77 16.76 0.26 0.38
N THR A 78 16.53 -1.05 0.31
CA THR A 78 17.44 -2.05 0.90
C THR A 78 18.81 -1.99 0.24
N TRP A 79 18.85 -1.94 -1.09
CA TRP A 79 20.09 -1.86 -1.86
C TRP A 79 20.88 -0.59 -1.52
N MET A 80 20.23 0.58 -1.54
CA MET A 80 20.88 1.86 -1.24
C MET A 80 21.42 1.94 0.19
N LEU A 81 20.75 1.30 1.15
CA LEU A 81 21.23 1.28 2.53
C LEU A 81 22.47 0.39 2.70
N HIS A 82 22.57 -0.71 1.94
CA HIS A 82 23.71 -1.64 2.00
C HIS A 82 24.88 -1.26 1.09
N SER A 83 24.65 -0.40 0.08
CA SER A 83 25.69 0.07 -0.84
C SER A 83 26.41 1.34 -0.36
N GLN A 84 26.09 1.83 0.84
CA GLN A 84 26.79 2.92 1.53
C GLN A 84 27.92 2.36 2.39
#